data_AF-A0A9P4IDV3-F1
#
_entry.id   AF-A0A9P4IDV3-F1
#
_cell.length_a   1.000
_cell.length_b   1.000
_cell.length_c   1.000
_cell.angle_alpha   90.00
_cell.angle_beta   90.00
_cell.angle_gamma   90.00
#
_symmetry.space_group_name_H-M   'P 1'
#
loop_
_entity.id
_entity.type
_entity.pdbx_description
1 polymer ?
#
loop_
_entity_poly.entity_id
_entity_poly.type
_entity_poly.pdbx_seq_one_letter_code
_entity_poly.pdbx_strand_id
1 'polypeptide(L)'
;MGRKLLKLLREFIDEIPDDKLLGLRIYPGNIYKNQTFRFDLVNIISTVPAIYNVHIQLNSGAKIPTTMHADELEKSNPLSQLYIPGDFSFTPDMIRLMLYATKLPSPL
;
A
#
# COMPACT_ATOMS: atom_id res chain seq x y z
N MET A 1 -7.19 0.13 -19.91
CA MET A 1 -5.72 0.29 -19.90
C MET A 1 -5.07 0.29 -18.51
N GLY A 2 -5.75 -0.07 -17.40
CA GLY A 2 -5.13 -0.17 -16.05
C GLY A 2 -4.56 -1.54 -15.63
N ARG A 3 -4.64 -2.59 -16.48
CA ARG A 3 -4.31 -3.97 -16.09
C ARG A 3 -2.83 -4.20 -15.75
N LYS A 4 -1.90 -3.47 -16.37
CA LYS A 4 -0.46 -3.63 -16.11
C LYS A 4 -0.04 -3.05 -14.75
N LEU A 5 -0.51 -1.84 -14.42
CA LEU A 5 -0.27 -1.25 -13.10
C LEU A 5 -0.90 -2.10 -11.99
N LEU A 6 -2.12 -2.59 -12.19
CA LEU A 6 -2.78 -3.52 -11.25
C LEU A 6 -1.98 -4.81 -11.07
N LYS A 7 -1.40 -5.36 -12.14
CA LYS A 7 -0.55 -6.55 -12.07
C LYS A 7 0.71 -6.27 -11.25
N LEU A 8 1.42 -5.18 -11.53
CA LEU A 8 2.62 -4.78 -10.79
C LEU A 8 2.32 -4.49 -9.30
N LEU A 9 1.17 -3.87 -9.02
CA LEU A 9 0.73 -3.62 -7.64
C LEU A 9 0.43 -4.94 -6.90
N ARG A 10 -0.23 -5.89 -7.57
CA ARG A 10 -0.48 -7.22 -6.98
C ARG A 10 0.82 -7.96 -6.69
N GLU A 11 1.73 -7.98 -7.66
CA GLU A 11 3.06 -8.57 -7.49
C GLU A 11 3.81 -7.92 -6.32
N PHE A 12 3.76 -6.59 -6.20
CA PHE A 12 4.34 -5.90 -5.05
C PHE A 12 3.72 -6.31 -3.71
N ILE A 13 2.39 -6.45 -3.62
CA ILE A 13 1.69 -6.89 -2.41
C ILE A 13 2.08 -8.34 -2.06
N ASP A 14 2.24 -9.21 -3.05
CA ASP A 14 2.67 -10.60 -2.88
C ASP A 14 4.11 -10.69 -2.33
N GLU A 15 4.97 -9.74 -2.73
CA GLU A 15 6.35 -9.64 -2.28
C GLU A 15 6.50 -9.13 -0.83
N ILE A 16 5.47 -8.51 -0.23
CA ILE A 16 5.58 -7.98 1.13
C ILE A 16 5.71 -9.16 2.12
N PRO A 17 6.79 -9.23 2.90
CA PRO A 17 6.96 -10.28 3.90
C PRO A 17 5.88 -10.22 4.99
N ASP A 18 5.46 -11.38 5.51
CA ASP A 18 4.41 -11.46 6.55
C ASP A 18 4.76 -10.67 7.82
N ASP A 19 6.04 -10.67 8.21
CA ASP A 19 6.53 -9.91 9.38
C ASP A 19 6.38 -8.39 9.18
N LYS A 20 6.34 -7.91 7.93
CA LYS A 20 6.10 -6.50 7.60
C LYS A 20 4.62 -6.14 7.58
N LEU A 21 3.74 -7.10 7.31
CA LEU A 21 2.29 -6.89 7.35
C LEU A 21 1.76 -6.85 8.78
N LEU A 22 2.38 -7.61 9.70
CA LEU A 22 1.97 -7.67 11.10
C LEU A 22 2.85 -6.79 12.01
N GLY A 23 4.16 -6.73 11.79
CA GLY A 23 5.14 -6.05 12.64
C GLY A 23 5.18 -4.52 12.47
N LEU A 24 4.02 -3.88 12.44
CA LEU A 24 3.91 -2.43 12.26
C LEU A 24 4.53 -1.69 13.45
N ARG A 25 5.45 -0.77 13.14
CA ARG A 25 6.12 0.05 14.15
C ARG A 25 5.17 1.11 14.70
N ILE A 26 5.47 1.63 15.89
CA ILE A 26 4.75 2.75 16.51
C ILE A 26 5.05 4.12 15.89
N TYR A 27 5.92 4.19 14.88
CA TYR A 27 6.32 5.44 14.23
C TYR A 27 6.02 5.39 12.73
N PRO A 28 5.43 6.46 12.16
CA PRO A 28 5.24 6.59 10.73
C PRO A 28 6.54 6.40 9.95
N GLY A 29 6.42 5.86 8.74
CA GLY A 29 7.56 5.69 7.85
C GLY A 29 7.40 4.49 6.91
N ASN A 30 8.46 4.26 6.14
CA ASN A 30 8.49 3.16 5.19
C ASN A 30 8.63 1.81 5.90
N ILE A 31 7.69 0.91 5.61
CA ILE A 31 7.68 -0.47 6.13
C ILE A 31 8.40 -1.39 5.14
N TYR A 32 8.06 -1.26 3.85
CA TYR A 32 8.61 -2.05 2.76
C TYR A 32 8.61 -1.23 1.46
N LYS A 33 9.55 -1.48 0.55
CA LYS A 33 9.58 -0.81 -0.76
C LYS A 33 10.35 -1.63 -1.79
N ASN A 34 9.99 -1.45 -3.05
CA ASN A 34 10.81 -1.86 -4.19
C ASN A 34 11.14 -0.63 -5.05
N GLN A 35 11.47 -0.83 -6.34
CA GLN A 35 11.80 0.27 -7.25
C GLN A 35 10.57 1.11 -7.63
N THR A 36 9.37 0.53 -7.64
CA THR A 36 8.16 1.14 -8.16
C THR A 36 7.24 1.62 -7.05
N PHE A 37 7.07 0.82 -6.00
CA PHE A 37 6.12 1.07 -4.92
C PHE A 37 6.78 1.09 -3.55
N ARG A 38 6.07 1.68 -2.61
CA ARG A 38 6.37 1.64 -1.19
C ARG A 38 5.10 1.39 -0.38
N PHE A 39 5.25 0.62 0.69
CA PHE A 39 4.27 0.36 1.72
C PHE A 39 4.69 1.14 2.96
N ASP A 40 3.87 2.11 3.34
CA ASP A 40 4.19 3.08 4.39
C ASP A 40 3.15 3.03 5.50
N LEU A 41 3.60 3.18 6.75
CA LEU A 41 2.76 3.58 7.86
C LEU A 41 2.65 5.11 7.84
N VAL A 42 1.44 5.62 7.66
CA VAL A 42 1.19 7.07 7.59
C VAL A 42 0.98 7.66 8.98
N ASN A 43 0.09 7.03 9.77
CA ASN A 43 -0.16 7.43 11.14
C ASN A 43 -0.81 6.30 11.94
N ILE A 44 -0.97 6.55 13.24
CA ILE A 44 -1.76 5.72 14.15
C ILE A 44 -3.03 6.52 14.43
N ILE A 45 -4.19 5.98 14.06
CA ILE A 45 -5.49 6.64 14.17
C ILE A 45 -6.03 6.58 15.59
N SER A 46 -5.82 5.44 16.25
CA SER A 46 -6.20 5.19 17.63
C SER A 46 -5.06 4.43 18.29
N THR A 47 -4.83 4.67 19.58
CA THR A 47 -3.80 3.98 20.37
C THR A 47 -4.38 2.88 21.26
N VAL A 48 -5.69 2.88 21.54
CA VAL A 48 -6.37 1.88 22.38
C VAL A 48 -7.78 1.55 21.84
N PRO A 49 -7.98 0.46 21.10
CA PRO A 49 -6.94 -0.39 20.51
C PRO A 49 -6.17 0.37 19.41
N ALA A 50 -4.93 -0.06 19.15
CA ALA A 50 -4.11 0.53 18.12
C ALA A 50 -4.75 0.32 16.72
N ILE A 51 -4.84 1.37 15.91
CA ILE A 51 -5.28 1.28 14.51
C ILE A 51 -4.26 2.00 13.64
N TYR A 52 -3.60 1.26 12.77
CA TYR A 52 -2.54 1.75 11.89
C TYR A 52 -3.12 2.11 10.52
N ASN A 53 -2.85 3.33 10.04
CA ASN A 53 -3.18 3.73 8.69
C ASN A 53 -2.00 3.45 7.75
N VAL A 54 -2.15 2.48 6.87
CA VAL A 54 -1.09 2.07 5.94
C VAL A 54 -1.48 2.38 4.51
N HIS A 55 -0.51 2.85 3.74
CA HIS A 55 -0.70 3.24 2.35
C HIS A 55 0.28 2.46 1.46
N ILE A 56 -0.18 2.05 0.28
CA ILE A 56 0.71 1.74 -0.84
C ILE A 56 0.76 2.93 -1.77
N GLN A 57 1.98 3.33 -2.09
CA GLN A 57 2.28 4.54 -2.83
C GLN A 57 3.26 4.26 -3.95
N LEU A 58 3.26 5.10 -4.98
CA LEU A 58 4.31 5.11 -5.99
C LEU A 58 5.55 5.84 -5.45
N ASN A 59 6.73 5.30 -5.79
CA ASN A 59 7.97 6.01 -5.59
C ASN A 59 8.11 7.12 -6.64
N SER A 60 8.72 8.23 -6.22
CA SER A 60 9.02 9.32 -7.15
C SER A 60 9.92 8.85 -8.28
N GLY A 61 9.52 9.10 -9.52
CA GLY A 61 10.27 8.71 -10.72
C GLY A 61 10.18 7.22 -11.05
N ALA A 62 9.21 6.51 -10.49
CA ALA A 62 8.92 5.13 -10.85
C ALA A 62 8.63 5.02 -12.36
N LYS A 63 9.39 4.16 -13.05
CA LYS A 63 9.15 3.85 -14.46
C LYS A 63 8.02 2.84 -14.59
N ILE A 64 6.79 3.33 -14.66
CA ILE A 64 5.62 2.48 -14.80
C ILE A 64 5.28 2.32 -16.29
N PRO A 65 5.14 1.09 -16.82
CA PRO A 65 4.78 0.86 -18.22
C PRO A 65 3.27 1.06 -18.45
N THR A 66 2.77 2.27 -18.17
CA THR A 66 1.37 2.67 -18.40
C THR A 66 1.30 3.83 -19.39
N THR A 67 0.15 3.97 -20.04
CA THR A 67 -0.18 5.14 -20.87
C THR A 67 -0.55 6.39 -20.05
N MET A 68 -0.80 6.25 -18.75
CA MET A 68 -0.91 7.38 -17.82
C MET A 68 0.49 7.82 -17.41
N HIS A 69 0.71 9.13 -17.38
CA HIS A 69 1.98 9.68 -16.91
C HIS A 69 2.15 9.39 -15.42
N ALA A 70 3.35 8.97 -15.00
CA ALA A 70 3.64 8.65 -13.60
C ALA A 70 3.29 9.82 -12.65
N ASP A 71 3.47 11.05 -13.12
CA ASP A 71 3.15 12.29 -12.40
C ASP A 71 1.65 12.43 -12.06
N GLU A 72 0.75 11.87 -12.87
CA GLU A 72 -0.70 11.89 -12.62
C GLU A 72 -1.09 10.83 -11.57
N LEU A 73 -0.40 9.69 -11.59
CA LEU A 73 -0.59 8.62 -10.61
C LEU A 73 0.01 9.00 -9.25
N GLU A 74 1.14 9.70 -9.21
CA GLU A 74 1.74 10.25 -7.98
C GLU A 74 0.83 11.30 -7.31
N LYS A 75 0.07 12.09 -8.09
CA LYS A 75 -0.93 13.03 -7.55
C LYS A 75 -2.16 12.33 -6.96
N SER A 76 -2.44 11.10 -7.39
CA SER A 76 -3.59 10.32 -6.94
C SER A 76 -3.26 9.38 -5.76
N ASN A 77 -2.11 9.60 -5.11
CA ASN A 77 -1.58 8.81 -4.02
C ASN A 77 -2.43 9.00 -2.74
N PRO A 78 -2.83 7.94 -2.02
CA PRO A 78 -2.39 6.54 -2.14
C PRO A 78 -3.07 5.71 -3.23
N LEU A 79 -2.34 4.75 -3.79
CA LEU A 79 -2.91 3.72 -4.67
C LEU A 79 -3.75 2.69 -3.90
N SER A 80 -3.40 2.45 -2.63
CA SER A 80 -4.14 1.59 -1.71
C SER A 80 -4.04 2.19 -0.32
N GLN A 81 -5.15 2.22 0.42
CA GLN A 81 -5.19 2.65 1.81
C GLN A 81 -5.94 1.61 2.64
N LEU A 82 -5.38 1.23 3.77
CA LEU A 82 -5.96 0.24 4.68
C LEU A 82 -5.73 0.64 6.13
N TYR A 83 -6.70 0.31 6.97
CA TYR A 83 -6.58 0.40 8.42
C TYR A 83 -6.35 -0.99 9.00
N ILE A 84 -5.19 -1.18 9.63
CA ILE A 84 -4.79 -2.46 10.24
C ILE A 84 -4.93 -2.33 11.75
N PRO A 85 -5.73 -3.19 12.41
CA PRO A 85 -5.81 -3.21 13.86
C PRO A 85 -4.53 -3.80 14.46
N GLY A 86 -4.02 -3.17 15.51
CA GLY A 86 -2.79 -3.57 16.20
C GLY A 86 -2.97 -4.70 17.20
N ASP A 87 -4.18 -5.24 17.33
CA ASP A 87 -4.47 -6.44 18.11
C ASP A 87 -4.17 -7.73 17.32
N PHE A 88 -3.61 -7.62 16.11
CA PHE A 88 -3.30 -8.72 15.21
C PHE A 88 -4.51 -9.61 14.87
N SER A 89 -5.73 -9.06 14.96
CA SER A 89 -6.95 -9.76 14.51
C SER A 89 -6.95 -10.06 13.01
N PHE A 90 -6.09 -9.40 12.23
CA PHE A 90 -5.89 -9.67 10.81
C PHE A 90 -4.69 -10.58 10.58
N THR A 91 -4.86 -11.58 9.71
CA THR A 91 -3.74 -12.37 9.19
C THR A 91 -3.06 -11.65 8.01
N PRO A 92 -1.80 -12.01 7.66
CA PRO A 92 -1.14 -11.45 6.49
C PRO A 92 -1.97 -11.60 5.20
N ASP A 93 -2.61 -12.75 5.01
CA ASP A 93 -3.45 -13.01 3.84
C ASP A 93 -4.71 -12.13 3.81
N MET A 94 -5.32 -11.86 4.97
CA MET A 94 -6.43 -10.91 5.05
C MET A 94 -5.98 -9.49 4.65
N ILE A 95 -4.81 -9.07 5.12
CA ILE A 95 -4.24 -7.77 4.78
C ILE A 95 -3.98 -7.68 3.27
N ARG A 96 -3.37 -8.70 2.65
CA ARG A 96 -3.17 -8.77 1.20
C ARG A 96 -4.49 -8.66 0.43
N LEU A 97 -5.49 -9.45 0.83
CA LEU A 97 -6.82 -9.42 0.21
C LEU A 97 -7.46 -8.02 0.27
N MET A 98 -7.34 -7.34 1.40
CA MET A 98 -7.85 -5.98 1.56
C MET A 98 -7.07 -4.97 0.72
N LEU A 99 -5.74 -5.09 0.63
CA LEU A 99 -4.91 -4.26 -0.25
C LEU A 99 -5.21 -4.47 -1.75
N TYR A 100 -5.61 -5.67 -2.16
CA TYR A 100 -6.10 -5.88 -3.54
C TYR A 100 -7.49 -5.27 -3.79
N ALA A 101 -8.32 -5.18 -2.75
CA ALA A 101 -9.71 -4.74 -2.84
C ALA A 101 -9.85 -3.20 -2.86
N THR A 102 -8.84 -2.46 -2.43
CA THR A 102 -8.82 -1.00 -2.53
C THR A 102 -8.83 -0.60 -4.00
N LYS A 103 -9.86 0.16 -4.40
CA LYS A 103 -10.00 0.66 -5.77
C LYS A 103 -8.82 1.59 -6.08
N LEU A 104 -8.07 1.28 -7.14
CA LEU A 104 -7.22 2.29 -7.77
C LEU A 104 -8.09 3.50 -8.15
N PRO A 105 -7.59 4.73 -8.02
CA PRO A 105 -8.27 5.90 -8.56
C PRO A 105 -8.53 5.67 -10.06
N SER A 106 -9.81 5.74 -10.45
CA SER A 106 -10.20 5.65 -11.85
C SER A 106 -9.65 6.86 -12.61
N PRO A 107 -9.18 6.70 -13.86
CA PRO A 107 -8.94 7.84 -14.73
C PRO A 107 -10.26 8.62 -14.88
N LEU A 108 -10.27 9.89 -14.48
CA LEU A 108 -11.30 10.84 -14.91
C LEU A 108 -11.00 11.29 -16.34
#